data_AF-A0A8X6LC01-F1
#
_entry.id   AF-A0A8X6LC01-F1
#
_cell.length_a   1.000
_cell.length_b   1.000
_cell.length_c   1.000
_cell.angle_alpha   90.00
_cell.angle_beta   90.00
_cell.angle_gamma   90.00
#
_symmetry.space_group_name_H-M   'P 1'
#
loop_
_entity.id
_entity.type
_entity.pdbx_description
1 polymer ?
#
loop_
_entity_poly.entity_id
_entity_poly.type
_entity_poly.pdbx_seq_one_letter_code
_entity_poly.pdbx_strand_id
1 'polypeptide(L)'
;MESLRSWKLKRVGLRTSFMKTANVLKAELANVGFSVELVHEKFTKLQSVYSDIKILDEKILDLLAEVGKALESDIANEIENREVYSDDFITLSRQVSERLRISEEMDVEIKLNQGSSVSRDGIKQYRLLKIELKKFDGELINWLPF
;
A
#
# COMPACT_ATOMS: atom_id res chain seq x y z
N MET A 1 -1.74 24.60 29.18
CA MET A 1 -0.69 23.78 28.53
C MET A 1 -1.00 22.32 28.77
N GLU A 2 -1.04 21.48 27.73
CA GLU A 2 -1.12 20.02 27.94
C GLU A 2 0.19 19.51 28.54
N SER A 3 0.12 18.66 29.56
CA SER A 3 1.30 18.14 30.25
C SER A 3 1.98 17.02 29.44
N LEU A 4 3.28 16.83 29.64
CA LEU A 4 4.05 15.70 29.08
C LEU A 4 3.36 14.35 29.28
N ARG A 5 2.72 14.16 30.45
CA ARG A 5 1.94 12.96 30.78
C ARG A 5 0.74 12.77 29.85
N SER A 6 0.03 13.84 29.51
CA SER A 6 -1.10 13.81 28.57
C SER A 6 -0.65 13.35 27.19
N TRP A 7 0.45 13.91 26.68
CA TRP A 7 1.00 13.54 25.38
C TRP A 7 1.47 12.09 25.32
N LYS A 8 2.19 11.63 26.35
CA LYS A 8 2.59 10.22 26.47
C LYS A 8 1.37 9.28 26.51
N LEU A 9 0.30 9.66 27.20
CA LEU A 9 -0.94 8.87 27.25
C LEU A 9 -1.64 8.81 25.87
N LYS A 10 -1.76 9.94 25.16
CA LYS A 10 -2.31 9.97 23.79
C LYS A 10 -1.52 9.04 22.85
N ARG A 11 -0.19 9.07 22.94
CA ARG A 11 0.67 8.18 22.17
C ARG A 11 0.41 6.70 22.46
N VAL A 12 0.25 6.30 23.71
CA VAL A 12 -0.10 4.90 24.06
C VAL A 12 -1.42 4.48 23.39
N GLY A 13 -2.41 5.37 23.35
CA GLY A 13 -3.67 5.12 22.65
C GLY A 13 -3.47 4.90 21.14
N LEU A 14 -2.68 5.75 20.49
CA LEU A 14 -2.37 5.59 19.06
C LEU A 14 -1.55 4.34 18.77
N ARG A 15 -0.54 4.02 19.57
CA ARG A 15 0.24 2.78 19.46
C ARG A 15 -0.64 1.54 19.56
N THR A 16 -1.61 1.56 20.47
CA THR A 16 -2.62 0.51 20.58
C THR A 16 -3.48 0.41 19.32
N SER A 17 -3.91 1.56 18.77
CA SER A 17 -4.67 1.62 17.52
C SER A 17 -3.86 1.11 16.32
N PHE A 18 -2.57 1.47 16.25
CA PHE A 18 -1.62 1.02 15.24
C PHE A 18 -1.52 -0.49 15.27
N MET A 19 -1.22 -1.09 16.44
CA MET A 19 -1.11 -2.55 16.57
C MET A 19 -2.39 -3.27 16.18
N LYS A 20 -3.57 -2.76 16.60
CA LYS A 20 -4.85 -3.36 16.22
C LYS A 20 -5.05 -3.32 14.70
N THR A 21 -4.79 -2.17 14.08
CA THR A 21 -4.96 -1.99 12.63
C THR A 21 -3.95 -2.85 11.85
N ALA A 22 -2.70 -2.89 12.32
CA ALA A 22 -1.64 -3.72 11.76
C ALA A 22 -1.99 -5.21 11.82
N ASN A 23 -2.53 -5.70 12.94
CA ASN A 23 -2.91 -7.11 13.07
C ASN A 23 -4.07 -7.49 12.13
N VAL A 24 -5.06 -6.62 11.97
CA VAL A 24 -6.14 -6.83 10.99
C VAL A 24 -5.57 -6.87 9.57
N LEU A 25 -4.66 -5.95 9.25
CA LEU A 25 -4.02 -5.91 7.93
C LEU A 25 -3.15 -7.16 7.68
N LYS A 26 -2.37 -7.62 8.67
CA LYS A 26 -1.58 -8.86 8.60
C LYS A 26 -2.48 -10.08 8.33
N ALA A 27 -3.61 -10.17 9.03
CA ALA A 27 -4.56 -11.27 8.85
C ALA A 27 -5.19 -11.26 7.46
N GLU A 28 -5.58 -10.08 6.97
CA GLU A 28 -6.17 -9.92 5.63
C GLU A 28 -5.16 -10.24 4.52
N LEU A 29 -3.92 -9.76 4.64
CA LEU A 29 -2.85 -10.05 3.67
C LEU A 29 -2.43 -11.52 3.64
N ALA A 30 -2.68 -12.29 4.71
CA ALA A 30 -2.44 -13.72 4.73
C ALA A 30 -3.53 -14.52 3.98
N ASN A 31 -4.71 -13.94 3.78
CA ASN A 31 -5.82 -14.59 3.09
C ASN A 31 -5.58 -14.63 1.56
N VAL A 32 -5.86 -15.76 0.92
CA VAL A 32 -5.73 -15.92 -0.54
C VAL A 32 -6.77 -15.08 -1.29
N GLY A 33 -7.99 -14.97 -0.75
CA GLY A 33 -9.08 -14.15 -1.30
C GLY A 33 -9.23 -12.83 -0.57
N PHE A 34 -8.13 -12.10 -0.37
CA PHE A 34 -8.15 -10.84 0.37
C PHE A 34 -9.00 -9.77 -0.34
N SER A 35 -9.68 -8.93 0.42
CA SER A 35 -10.40 -7.77 -0.12
C SER A 35 -9.44 -6.61 -0.33
N VAL A 36 -9.32 -6.17 -1.58
CA VAL A 36 -8.53 -4.99 -1.96
C VAL A 36 -9.03 -3.74 -1.25
N GLU A 37 -10.35 -3.56 -1.16
CA GLU A 37 -10.98 -2.41 -0.49
C GLU A 37 -10.63 -2.39 1.00
N LEU A 38 -10.73 -3.54 1.67
CA LEU A 38 -10.41 -3.66 3.09
C LEU A 38 -8.92 -3.41 3.34
N VAL A 39 -8.04 -3.99 2.52
CA VAL A 39 -6.59 -3.74 2.58
C VAL A 39 -6.29 -2.25 2.43
N HIS A 40 -6.89 -1.60 1.43
CA HIS A 40 -6.72 -0.16 1.21
C HIS A 40 -7.22 0.66 2.40
N GLU A 41 -8.43 0.40 2.89
CA GLU A 41 -9.02 1.10 4.05
C GLU A 41 -8.14 0.98 5.30
N LYS A 42 -7.72 -0.24 5.65
CA LYS A 42 -6.88 -0.48 6.82
C LYS A 42 -5.48 0.08 6.65
N PHE A 43 -4.92 0.03 5.44
CA PHE A 43 -3.62 0.62 5.17
C PHE A 43 -3.65 2.15 5.27
N THR A 44 -4.64 2.84 4.68
CA THR A 44 -4.81 4.29 4.82
C THR A 44 -4.95 4.69 6.30
N LYS A 45 -5.73 3.94 7.08
CA LYS A 45 -5.85 4.16 8.52
C LYS A 45 -4.51 3.96 9.24
N LEU A 46 -3.76 2.93 8.89
CA LEU A 46 -2.44 2.65 9.48
C LEU A 46 -1.45 3.80 9.21
N GLN A 47 -1.44 4.34 7.97
CA GLN A 47 -0.63 5.49 7.58
C GLN A 47 -0.97 6.74 8.41
N SER A 48 -2.26 7.05 8.56
CA SER A 48 -2.72 8.18 9.37
C SER A 48 -2.26 8.04 10.82
N VAL A 49 -2.51 6.89 11.44
CA VAL A 49 -2.13 6.65 12.85
C VAL A 49 -0.61 6.72 13.03
N TYR A 50 0.16 6.18 12.09
CA TYR A 50 1.63 6.25 12.14
C TYR A 50 2.16 7.69 12.03
N SER A 51 1.56 8.50 11.16
CA SER A 51 1.88 9.94 11.07
C SER A 51 1.57 10.67 12.38
N ASP A 52 0.41 10.40 12.99
CA ASP A 52 0.03 11.01 14.26
C ASP A 52 0.98 10.62 15.40
N ILE A 53 1.46 9.37 15.42
CA ILE A 53 2.49 8.91 16.36
C ILE A 53 3.78 9.72 16.17
N LYS A 54 4.26 9.94 14.94
CA LYS A 54 5.46 10.73 14.67
C LYS A 54 5.33 12.17 15.19
N ILE A 55 4.20 12.81 14.93
CA ILE A 55 3.91 14.17 15.41
C ILE A 55 3.92 14.21 16.94
N LEU A 56 3.38 13.19 17.60
CA LEU A 56 3.39 13.09 19.06
C LEU A 56 4.78 12.85 19.62
N ASP A 57 5.59 12.01 18.98
CA ASP A 57 6.96 11.74 19.39
C ASP A 57 7.81 13.01 19.32
N GLU A 58 7.67 13.81 18.27
CA GLU A 58 8.34 15.11 18.13
C GLU A 58 7.90 16.08 19.25
N LYS A 59 6.60 16.23 19.48
CA LYS A 59 6.09 17.08 20.58
C LYS A 59 6.56 16.63 21.96
N ILE A 60 6.68 15.32 22.19
CA ILE A 60 7.17 14.77 23.45
C ILE A 60 8.66 15.09 23.63
N LEU A 61 9.46 14.96 22.57
CA LEU A 61 10.88 15.31 22.60
C LEU A 61 11.11 16.80 22.82
N ASP A 62 10.36 17.67 22.12
CA ASP A 62 10.44 19.12 22.29
C ASP A 62 10.12 19.53 23.73
N LEU A 63 9.04 18.98 24.30
CA LEU A 63 8.68 19.23 25.69
C LEU A 63 9.72 18.69 26.68
N LEU A 64 10.35 17.55 26.41
CA LEU A 64 11.43 17.03 27.26
C LEU A 64 12.64 17.96 27.26
N ALA A 65 12.99 18.51 26.09
CA ALA A 65 14.08 19.48 25.95
C ALA A 65 13.76 20.81 26.66
N GLU A 66 12.53 21.31 26.55
CA GLU A 66 12.09 22.56 27.19
C GLU A 66 12.02 22.48 28.72
N VAL A 67 11.65 21.31 29.26
CA VAL A 67 11.41 21.15 30.71
C VAL A 67 12.70 21.28 31.53
N GLY A 68 13.88 21.24 30.92
CA GLY A 68 15.19 21.52 31.55
C GLY A 68 15.58 20.59 32.71
N LYS A 69 14.71 19.63 33.05
CA LYS A 69 14.86 18.64 34.13
C LYS A 69 14.98 17.21 33.60
N ALA A 70 14.86 17.01 32.29
CA ALA A 70 15.06 15.71 31.67
C ALA A 70 16.55 15.37 31.68
N LEU A 71 16.90 14.15 32.10
CA LEU A 71 18.25 13.64 31.97
C LEU A 71 18.52 13.25 30.51
N GLU A 72 19.79 13.24 30.12
CA GLU A 72 20.21 12.75 28.79
C GLU A 72 19.68 11.32 28.53
N SER A 73 19.68 10.48 29.56
CA SER A 73 19.11 9.13 29.51
C SER A 73 17.61 9.12 29.20
N ASP A 74 16.85 10.12 29.67
CA ASP A 74 15.41 10.20 29.40
C ASP A 74 15.14 10.53 27.92
N ILE A 75 15.97 11.40 27.35
CA ILE A 75 15.90 11.77 25.93
C ILE A 75 16.32 10.58 25.05
N ALA A 76 17.42 9.90 25.40
CA ALA A 76 17.88 8.72 24.67
C ALA A 76 16.82 7.60 24.66
N ASN A 77 16.22 7.29 25.81
CA ASN A 77 15.12 6.32 25.91
C ASN A 77 13.91 6.72 25.06
N GLU A 78 13.62 8.02 24.97
CA GLU A 78 12.51 8.52 24.17
C GLU A 78 12.77 8.38 22.66
N ILE A 79 14.00 8.62 22.22
CA ILE A 79 14.43 8.41 20.83
C ILE A 79 14.32 6.93 20.45
N GLU A 80 14.83 6.02 21.27
CA GLU A 80 14.73 4.57 21.00
C GLU A 80 13.25 4.12 20.91
N ASN A 81 12.40 4.64 21.79
CA ASN A 81 10.98 4.34 21.78
C ASN A 81 10.24 4.84 20.52
N ARG A 82 10.78 5.82 19.79
CA ARG A 82 10.18 6.35 18.55
C ARG A 82 10.23 5.32 17.41
N GLU A 83 11.26 4.47 17.39
CA GLU A 83 11.54 3.59 16.25
C GLU A 83 10.76 2.29 16.27
N VAL A 84 10.16 1.93 17.42
CA VAL A 84 9.49 0.64 17.68
C VAL A 84 8.51 0.19 16.59
N TYR A 85 7.79 1.11 15.94
CA TYR A 85 6.78 0.78 14.92
C TYR A 85 7.22 1.08 13.48
N SER A 86 8.46 1.56 13.29
CA SER A 86 8.98 1.90 11.96
C SER A 86 9.11 0.66 11.08
N ASP A 87 9.74 -0.39 11.59
CA ASP A 87 9.99 -1.63 10.85
C ASP A 87 8.70 -2.36 10.48
N ASP A 88 7.75 -2.40 11.41
CA ASP A 88 6.42 -2.96 11.20
C ASP A 88 5.68 -2.21 10.07
N PHE A 89 5.72 -0.86 10.10
CA PHE A 89 5.08 -0.04 9.09
C PHE A 89 5.72 -0.21 7.71
N ILE A 90 7.06 -0.23 7.64
CA ILE A 90 7.80 -0.45 6.38
C ILE A 90 7.48 -1.82 5.80
N THR A 91 7.51 -2.86 6.65
CA THR A 91 7.21 -4.23 6.25
C THR A 91 5.80 -4.36 5.71
N LEU A 92 4.81 -3.80 6.41
CA LEU A 92 3.42 -3.82 5.97
C LEU A 92 3.21 -3.03 4.68
N SER A 93 3.82 -1.86 4.55
CA SER A 93 3.75 -1.06 3.33
C SER A 93 4.26 -1.85 2.13
N ARG A 94 5.40 -2.53 2.28
CA ARG A 94 5.94 -3.40 1.23
C ARG A 94 5.01 -4.56 0.90
N GLN A 95 4.45 -5.22 1.91
CA GLN A 95 3.54 -6.36 1.71
C GLN A 95 2.25 -5.94 1.01
N VAL A 96 1.66 -4.80 1.37
CA VAL A 96 0.48 -4.26 0.70
C VAL A 96 0.77 -3.97 -0.76
N SER A 97 1.86 -3.26 -1.06
CA SER A 97 2.24 -2.94 -2.45
C SER A 97 2.42 -4.19 -3.30
N GLU A 98 3.10 -5.21 -2.77
CA GLU A 98 3.33 -6.46 -3.51
C GLU A 98 2.02 -7.20 -3.79
N ARG A 99 1.12 -7.29 -2.80
CA ARG A 99 -0.15 -8.01 -2.94
C ARG A 99 -1.11 -7.32 -3.90
N LEU A 100 -1.16 -5.99 -3.88
CA LEU A 100 -1.96 -5.22 -4.83
C LEU A 100 -1.45 -5.40 -6.27
N ARG A 101 -0.12 -5.36 -6.47
CA ARG A 101 0.50 -5.61 -7.77
C ARG A 101 0.16 -6.99 -8.34
N ILE A 102 0.28 -8.04 -7.52
CA ILE A 102 -0.08 -9.41 -7.94
C ILE A 102 -1.56 -9.52 -8.32
N SER A 103 -2.46 -8.86 -7.58
CA SER A 103 -3.88 -8.85 -7.89
C SER A 103 -4.17 -8.19 -9.24
N GLU A 104 -3.51 -7.08 -9.54
CA GLU A 104 -3.65 -6.39 -10.83
C GLU A 104 -3.12 -7.26 -11.99
N GLU A 105 -1.99 -7.94 -11.80
CA GLU A 105 -1.40 -8.85 -12.80
C GLU A 105 -2.33 -10.05 -13.11
N MET A 106 -2.94 -10.67 -12.09
CA MET A 106 -3.90 -11.77 -12.27
C MET A 106 -5.17 -11.34 -13.01
N ASP A 107 -5.70 -10.15 -12.73
CA ASP A 107 -6.88 -9.63 -13.42
C ASP A 107 -6.63 -9.38 -14.91
N VAL A 108 -5.41 -8.98 -15.29
CA VAL A 108 -5.00 -8.80 -16.69
C VAL A 108 -4.92 -10.14 -17.41
N GLU A 109 -4.33 -11.16 -16.77
CA GLU A 109 -4.18 -12.49 -17.35
C GLU A 109 -5.53 -13.20 -17.53
N ILE A 110 -6.45 -13.06 -16.58
CA ILE A 110 -7.82 -13.59 -16.67
C ILE A 110 -8.60 -12.90 -17.80
N LYS A 111 -8.49 -11.57 -17.96
CA LYS A 111 -9.16 -10.84 -19.05
C LYS A 111 -8.63 -11.21 -20.43
N LEU A 112 -7.35 -11.55 -20.56
CA LEU A 112 -6.75 -12.05 -21.79
C LEU A 112 -7.25 -13.48 -22.11
N ASN A 113 -7.38 -14.35 -21.12
CA ASN A 113 -7.86 -15.72 -21.31
C ASN A 113 -9.38 -15.82 -21.54
N GLN A 114 -10.17 -14.88 -21.05
CA GLN A 114 -11.63 -14.84 -21.27
C GLN A 114 -12.05 -14.24 -22.63
N GLY A 115 -11.10 -13.82 -23.48
CA GLY A 115 -11.36 -13.37 -24.85
C GLY A 115 -11.85 -14.47 -25.82
N SER A 116 -12.02 -15.71 -25.35
CA SER A 116 -12.39 -16.87 -26.16
C SER A 116 -13.68 -17.52 -25.65
N SER A 117 -14.82 -16.86 -25.80
CA SER A 117 -16.14 -17.46 -26.17
C SER A 117 -17.33 -16.64 -25.68
N VAL A 118 -18.41 -16.76 -26.46
CA VAL A 118 -19.80 -16.37 -26.21
C VAL A 118 -20.24 -15.02 -26.80
N SER A 119 -20.82 -15.15 -27.99
CA SER A 119 -21.75 -14.23 -28.64
C SER A 119 -22.83 -13.72 -27.68
N ARG A 120 -22.90 -12.40 -27.47
CA ARG A 120 -24.08 -11.73 -26.93
C ARG A 120 -24.59 -10.72 -27.96
N ASP A 121 -25.82 -10.96 -28.40
CA ASP A 121 -26.61 -10.07 -29.24
C ASP A 121 -26.73 -8.68 -28.59
N GLY A 122 -26.53 -7.63 -29.40
CA GLY A 122 -27.05 -6.28 -29.09
C GLY A 122 -26.04 -5.16 -28.77
N ILE A 123 -24.74 -5.43 -28.65
CA ILE A 123 -23.75 -4.34 -28.52
C ILE A 123 -23.29 -3.97 -29.94
N LYS A 124 -23.46 -2.71 -30.33
CA LYS A 124 -22.90 -2.18 -31.59
C LYS A 124 -21.38 -2.34 -31.53
N GLN A 125 -20.91 -3.45 -32.08
CA GLN A 125 -19.50 -3.78 -32.25
C GLN A 125 -18.94 -2.80 -33.29
N TYR A 126 -18.15 -1.83 -32.83
CA TYR A 126 -17.26 -1.10 -33.73
C TYR A 126 -16.25 -2.13 -34.23
N ARG A 127 -16.53 -2.72 -35.39
CA ARG A 127 -15.60 -3.65 -36.03
C ARG A 127 -14.40 -2.83 -36.47
N LEU A 128 -13.25 -3.11 -35.88
CA LEU A 128 -11.98 -2.70 -36.48
C LEU A 128 -11.96 -3.26 -37.90
N LEU A 129 -11.66 -2.40 -38.88
CA LEU A 129 -11.47 -2.85 -40.25
C LEU A 129 -10.42 -3.95 -40.23
N LYS A 130 -10.78 -5.12 -40.75
CA LYS A 130 -9.89 -6.26 -40.81
C LYS A 130 -8.75 -5.90 -41.75
N ILE A 131 -7.60 -5.58 -41.18
CA ILE A 131 -6.39 -5.28 -41.94
C ILE A 131 -5.83 -6.64 -42.38
N GLU A 132 -6.06 -7.00 -43.63
CA GLU A 132 -5.44 -8.20 -44.19
C GLU A 132 -4.03 -7.84 -44.63
N LEU A 133 -3.07 -8.15 -43.77
CA LEU A 133 -1.68 -8.16 -44.17
C LEU A 133 -1.54 -9.23 -45.26
N LYS A 134 -1.04 -8.83 -46.43
CA LYS A 134 -0.65 -9.78 -47.47
C LYS A 134 0.27 -10.83 -46.79
N LYS A 135 0.11 -12.10 -47.13
CA LYS A 135 1.02 -13.14 -46.61
C LYS A 135 2.23 -13.19 -47.53
N PHE A 136 3.41 -13.26 -46.94
CA PHE A 136 4.66 -13.40 -47.69
C PHE A 136 4.60 -14.64 -48.57
N ASP A 137 4.72 -14.43 -49.89
CA ASP A 137 4.59 -15.44 -50.94
C ASP A 137 5.95 -16.07 -51.30
N GLY A 138 7.03 -15.68 -50.62
CA GLY A 138 8.38 -16.24 -50.83
C GLY A 138 9.22 -15.47 -51.84
N GLU A 139 8.63 -14.57 -52.63
CA GLU A 139 9.33 -13.80 -53.65
C GLU A 139 9.69 -12.40 -53.12
N LEU A 140 10.96 -12.17 -52.77
CA LEU A 140 11.43 -10.91 -52.18
C LEU A 140 11.08 -9.66 -53.01
N ILE A 141 10.99 -9.78 -54.33
CA ILE A 141 10.73 -8.68 -55.27
C ILE A 141 9.35 -8.06 -55.08
N ASN A 142 8.38 -8.83 -54.56
CA ASN A 142 7.01 -8.36 -54.33
C ASN A 142 6.84 -7.65 -52.97
N TRP A 143 7.92 -7.56 -52.18
CA TRP A 143 7.91 -7.14 -50.77
C TRP A 143 8.91 -6.05 -50.44
N LEU A 144 9.86 -5.80 -51.34
CA LEU A 144 10.90 -4.81 -51.20
C LEU A 144 10.77 -3.78 -52.33
N PRO A 145 10.96 -2.48 -52.07
CA PRO A 145 10.82 -1.44 -53.09
C PRO A 145 12.09 -1.31 -53.94
N PHE A 146 12.52 -2.37 -54.63
CA PHE A 146 13.68 -2.34 -55.54
C PHE A 146 13.51 -3.26 -56.76
#